data_AF-A0A239R6B8-F1
#
_entry.id   AF-A0A239R6B8-F1
#
_cell.length_a   1.000
_cell.length_b   1.000
_cell.length_c   1.000
_cell.angle_alpha   90.00
_cell.angle_beta   90.00
_cell.angle_gamma   90.00
#
_symmetry.space_group_name_H-M   'P 1'
#
loop_
_entity.id
_entity.type
_entity.pdbx_description
1 polymer ?
#
loop_
_entity_poly.entity_id
_entity_poly.type
_entity_poly.pdbx_seq_one_letter_code
_entity_poly.pdbx_strand_id
1 'polypeptide(L)'
;MEIWDLYDRDGNRTGETWERQFGNYKQIPEGRYHMVVDILVQHVDGTYLLTKRDESKDVYPGYWEASAGGSAVSGEEPLEAAKRELLEETGLTAMDFKLVSHIFRDPSHSMFYSYLATVDADKDSVVLQEGETVAYKWVDKKDFIEYAESDKSIKTHNSRYSKLIEELKTEINKEVSVSEAIGDKDKTLYVTDLDGTLMRSDKSISAETVSIINELIQKGLQFTVATARSAMSVRHIVEPFDIKVPLIIRNGTALADPKTLDIIEKALFTDKQIDELKELLPEIPSCGFTSIWYDNEMEKVFFAGEHSVGIRKYLDERKSEKGIRIVNSIDALFSGDVGYITMIDDKEKLDPIYERVKGKEGWEAVLQKDAYDEEYWLEICPENSTKAKAIVKLKAKLGMERIVVFGDSVNDIPMFKIADEAYAVGNALPELKKYATGIIASNEEDGVAKFLLDGYHMVS
;
A
#
# COMPACT_ATOMS: atom_id res chain seq x y z
N MET A 1 44.12 28.84 30.94
CA MET A 1 44.89 27.71 31.52
C MET A 1 43.87 26.69 31.92
N GLU A 2 43.88 25.53 31.29
CA GLU A 2 42.85 24.50 31.46
C GLU A 2 43.34 23.53 32.55
N ILE A 3 42.54 23.38 33.61
CA ILE A 3 42.88 22.55 34.77
C ILE A 3 41.83 21.44 34.82
N TRP A 4 42.28 20.19 34.94
CA TRP A 4 41.42 19.01 34.99
C TRP A 4 41.45 18.39 36.38
N ASP A 5 40.33 17.85 36.85
CA ASP A 5 40.34 16.97 38.02
C ASP A 5 40.81 15.58 37.61
N LEU A 6 41.53 14.93 38.52
CA LEU A 6 41.95 13.54 38.36
C LEU A 6 40.98 12.59 39.09
N TYR A 7 40.71 11.47 38.43
CA TYR A 7 39.81 10.43 38.86
C TYR A 7 40.55 9.10 38.99
N ASP A 8 40.11 8.24 39.89
CA ASP A 8 40.54 6.85 39.96
C ASP A 8 39.80 5.97 38.94
N ARG A 9 40.11 4.67 38.90
CA ARG A 9 39.49 3.71 37.97
C ARG A 9 38.02 3.41 38.30
N ASP A 10 37.58 3.74 39.50
CA ASP A 10 36.19 3.60 39.93
C ASP A 10 35.37 4.88 39.61
N GLY A 11 36.02 5.91 39.05
CA GLY A 11 35.38 7.17 38.67
C GLY A 11 35.26 8.17 39.82
N ASN A 12 35.94 7.95 40.95
CA ASN A 12 35.92 8.90 42.07
C ASN A 12 36.99 9.97 41.90
N ARG A 13 36.65 11.21 42.25
CA ARG A 13 37.61 12.33 42.31
C ARG A 13 38.69 12.01 43.35
N THR A 14 39.97 12.15 42.98
CA THR A 14 41.10 11.90 43.89
C THR A 14 41.45 13.12 44.75
N GLY A 15 40.94 14.30 44.37
CA GLY A 15 41.32 15.59 44.96
C GLY A 15 42.59 16.19 44.35
N GLU A 16 43.22 15.51 43.40
CA GLU A 16 44.36 16.02 42.63
C GLU A 16 43.87 16.70 41.35
N THR A 17 44.64 17.69 40.87
CA THR A 17 44.38 18.36 39.60
C THR A 17 45.57 18.24 38.65
N TRP A 18 45.29 18.43 37.35
CA TRP A 18 46.28 18.38 36.29
C TRP A 18 46.19 19.63 35.41
N GLU A 19 47.30 20.34 35.27
CA GLU A 19 47.38 21.50 34.38
C GLU A 19 47.67 21.04 32.95
N ARG A 20 46.76 21.33 32.03
CA ARG A 20 46.88 20.94 30.63
C ARG A 20 47.88 21.83 29.88
N GLN A 21 48.90 21.21 29.29
CA GLN A 21 49.85 21.82 28.37
C GLN A 21 49.96 20.98 27.09
N PHE A 22 50.35 21.58 25.96
CA PHE A 22 50.44 20.89 24.67
C PHE A 22 51.21 19.55 24.79
N GLY A 23 50.56 18.44 24.41
CA GLY A 23 51.15 17.09 24.46
C GLY A 23 51.29 16.41 25.84
N ASN A 24 51.07 17.10 26.97
CA ASN A 24 51.30 16.53 28.31
C ASN A 24 50.21 15.58 28.87
N TYR A 25 49.11 15.35 28.15
CA TYR A 25 48.01 14.49 28.61
C TYR A 25 48.44 13.03 28.79
N LYS A 26 49.45 12.58 28.03
CA LYS A 26 50.04 11.24 28.17
C LYS A 26 50.96 11.10 29.38
N GLN A 27 51.18 12.17 30.14
CA GLN A 27 52.04 12.20 31.32
C GLN A 27 51.23 12.16 32.63
N ILE A 28 49.90 12.05 32.53
CA ILE A 28 49.03 11.83 33.69
C ILE A 28 49.51 10.56 34.42
N PRO A 29 49.63 10.56 35.76
CA PRO A 29 50.12 9.41 36.50
C PRO A 29 49.32 8.12 36.23
N GLU A 30 49.98 6.98 36.29
CA GLU A 30 49.32 5.67 36.16
C GLU A 30 48.22 5.50 37.21
N GLY A 31 47.05 5.01 36.77
CA GLY A 31 45.86 4.90 37.62
C GLY A 31 45.14 6.22 37.89
N ARG A 32 45.50 7.31 37.19
CA ARG A 32 44.73 8.57 37.15
C ARG A 32 44.13 8.80 35.78
N TYR A 33 42.93 9.35 35.76
CA TYR A 33 42.18 9.67 34.55
C TYR A 33 41.63 11.08 34.62
N HIS A 34 41.47 11.75 33.48
CA HIS A 34 40.69 12.98 33.37
C HIS A 34 39.36 12.71 32.66
N MET A 35 38.36 13.53 32.94
CA MET A 35 37.04 13.40 32.35
C MET A 35 36.98 14.07 30.97
N VAL A 36 36.35 13.38 30.02
CA VAL A 36 36.11 13.84 28.65
C VAL A 36 34.65 13.58 28.30
N VAL A 37 34.02 14.51 27.61
CA VAL A 37 32.67 14.36 27.09
C VAL A 37 32.68 14.30 25.57
N ASP A 38 31.79 13.52 24.98
CA ASP A 38 31.53 13.54 23.55
C ASP A 38 30.03 13.48 23.29
N ILE A 39 29.55 14.33 22.39
CA ILE A 39 28.14 14.62 22.19
C ILE A 39 27.81 14.38 20.72
N LEU A 40 27.16 13.26 20.42
CA LEU A 40 26.53 13.03 19.13
C LEU A 40 25.26 13.87 19.05
N VAL A 41 25.14 14.72 18.04
CA VAL A 41 24.01 15.66 17.92
C VAL A 41 23.01 15.12 16.90
N GLN A 42 21.76 14.93 17.36
CA GLN A 42 20.62 14.57 16.55
C GLN A 42 19.61 15.73 16.53
N HIS A 43 19.18 16.13 15.34
CA HIS A 43 18.08 17.06 15.18
C HIS A 43 16.74 16.34 15.33
N VAL A 44 15.68 17.04 15.76
CA VAL A 44 14.33 16.46 15.94
C VAL A 44 13.74 15.82 14.68
N ASP A 45 14.23 16.18 13.50
CA ASP A 45 13.83 15.56 12.22
C ASP A 45 14.58 14.25 11.90
N GLY A 46 15.41 13.77 12.83
CA GLY A 46 16.14 12.50 12.73
C GLY A 46 17.48 12.58 12.01
N THR A 47 17.92 13.75 11.57
CA THR A 47 19.25 13.95 10.98
C THR A 47 20.34 14.15 12.05
N TYR A 48 21.58 13.84 11.70
CA TYR A 48 22.76 13.93 12.56
C TYR A 48 23.73 15.00 12.07
N LEU A 49 24.35 15.73 13.00
CA LEU A 49 25.37 16.72 12.67
C LEU A 49 26.72 16.04 12.50
N LEU A 50 27.40 16.29 11.38
CA LEU A 50 28.82 16.03 11.21
C LEU A 50 29.56 17.36 11.09
N THR A 51 30.62 17.55 11.86
CA THR A 51 31.54 18.70 11.75
C THR A 51 32.85 18.25 11.13
N LYS A 52 33.57 19.15 10.46
CA LYS A 52 34.88 18.87 9.87
C LYS A 52 35.95 19.54 10.73
N ARG A 53 36.89 18.74 11.24
CA ARG A 53 37.99 19.22 12.08
C ARG A 53 38.94 20.12 11.30
N ASP A 54 39.46 21.14 11.97
CA ASP A 54 40.48 22.04 11.43
C ASP A 54 41.77 21.25 11.08
N GLU A 55 42.48 21.69 10.03
CA GLU A 55 43.73 21.06 9.56
C GLU A 55 44.89 21.24 10.55
N SER A 56 44.77 22.18 11.50
CA SER A 56 45.77 22.46 12.53
C SER A 56 45.67 21.56 13.76
N LYS A 57 44.63 20.71 13.88
CA LYS A 57 44.46 19.82 15.04
C LYS A 57 45.55 18.74 15.09
N ASP A 58 46.06 18.49 16.29
CA ASP A 58 47.09 17.46 16.56
C ASP A 58 46.62 16.02 16.27
N VAL A 59 45.29 15.80 16.26
CA VAL A 59 44.67 14.48 16.18
C VAL A 59 43.54 14.54 15.16
N TYR A 60 43.68 13.74 14.10
CA TYR A 60 42.77 13.63 12.95
C TYR A 60 42.46 14.97 12.24
N PRO A 61 43.47 15.73 11.78
CA PRO A 61 43.24 16.97 11.04
C PRO A 61 42.44 16.72 9.76
N GLY A 62 41.46 17.58 9.46
CA GLY A 62 40.65 17.52 8.24
C GLY A 62 39.60 16.39 8.20
N TYR A 63 39.53 15.52 9.21
CA TYR A 63 38.51 14.47 9.30
C TYR A 63 37.14 15.05 9.63
N TRP A 64 36.10 14.39 9.12
CA TRP A 64 34.77 14.60 9.64
C TRP A 64 34.65 13.92 11.01
N GLU A 65 33.83 14.50 11.86
CA GLU A 65 33.56 14.03 13.22
C GLU A 65 32.05 14.10 13.45
N ALA A 66 31.51 13.11 14.15
CA ALA A 66 30.08 13.04 14.44
C ALA A 66 29.70 13.63 15.80
N SER A 67 30.69 13.95 16.62
CA SER A 67 30.51 14.41 17.98
C SER A 67 31.23 15.73 18.21
N ALA A 68 30.57 16.67 18.88
CA ALA A 68 31.27 17.74 19.58
C ALA A 68 31.85 17.19 20.89
N GLY A 69 32.93 17.74 21.45
CA GLY A 69 33.38 17.32 22.77
C GLY A 69 34.80 17.66 23.16
N GLY A 70 34.99 17.84 24.47
CA GLY A 70 36.26 18.20 25.07
C GLY A 70 36.42 17.67 26.49
N SER A 71 37.49 18.11 27.14
CA SER A 71 37.78 17.71 28.52
C SER A 71 36.99 18.57 29.49
N ALA A 72 36.49 17.96 30.57
CA ALA A 72 35.86 18.72 31.62
C ALA A 72 36.89 19.55 32.39
N VAL A 73 36.56 20.80 32.70
CA VAL A 73 37.41 21.63 33.55
C VAL A 73 37.17 21.31 35.03
N SER A 74 38.13 21.66 35.88
CA SER A 74 38.08 21.36 37.31
C SER A 74 36.81 21.93 37.95
N GLY A 75 36.08 21.04 38.63
CA GLY A 75 34.79 21.31 39.27
C GLY A 75 33.55 21.02 38.43
N GLU A 76 33.66 20.76 37.12
CA GLU A 76 32.50 20.45 36.28
C GLU A 76 31.97 19.03 36.54
N GLU A 77 30.65 18.89 36.49
CA GLU A 77 29.98 17.60 36.35
C GLU A 77 29.83 17.19 34.88
N PRO A 78 29.72 15.88 34.56
CA PRO A 78 29.75 15.40 33.16
C PRO A 78 28.73 16.09 32.23
N LEU A 79 27.50 16.30 32.70
CA LEU A 79 26.46 16.93 31.90
C LEU A 79 26.70 18.45 31.71
N GLU A 80 27.37 19.10 32.67
CA GLU A 80 27.71 20.52 32.56
C GLU A 80 28.80 20.71 31.50
N ALA A 81 29.85 19.88 31.55
CA ALA A 81 30.87 19.83 30.50
C ALA A 81 30.24 19.54 29.13
N ALA A 82 29.32 18.56 29.04
CA ALA A 82 28.68 18.23 27.76
C ALA A 82 27.88 19.39 27.15
N LYS A 83 27.17 20.16 28.00
CA LYS A 83 26.42 21.35 27.57
C LYS A 83 27.35 22.48 27.13
N ARG A 84 28.46 22.69 27.85
CA ARG A 84 29.46 23.71 27.50
C ARG A 84 30.12 23.38 26.17
N GLU A 85 30.65 22.17 26.02
CA GLU A 85 31.36 21.74 24.80
C GLU A 85 30.46 21.80 23.56
N LEU A 86 29.19 21.35 23.67
CA LEU A 86 28.23 21.48 22.58
C LEU A 86 28.02 22.95 22.16
N LEU A 87 27.86 23.84 23.14
CA LEU A 87 27.66 25.26 22.87
C LEU A 87 28.92 25.91 22.28
N GLU A 88 30.10 25.58 22.78
CA GLU A 88 31.37 26.14 22.35
C GLU A 88 31.75 25.71 20.93
N GLU A 89 31.60 24.43 20.60
CA GLU A 89 32.03 23.90 19.29
C GLU A 89 31.03 24.11 18.16
N THR A 90 29.72 24.16 18.48
CA THR A 90 28.66 24.20 17.46
C THR A 90 27.69 25.36 17.61
N GLY A 91 27.74 26.11 18.71
CA GLY A 91 26.76 27.17 19.02
C GLY A 91 25.36 26.66 19.37
N LEU A 92 25.17 25.34 19.54
CA LEU A 92 23.84 24.74 19.73
C LEU A 92 23.53 24.50 21.20
N THR A 93 22.24 24.54 21.52
CA THR A 93 21.72 24.08 22.82
C THR A 93 20.76 22.92 22.58
N ALA A 94 20.91 21.84 23.34
CA ALA A 94 20.03 20.67 23.23
C ALA A 94 18.90 20.70 24.25
N MET A 95 17.76 20.12 23.84
CA MET A 95 16.58 19.93 24.68
C MET A 95 16.75 18.77 25.65
N ASP A 96 17.48 17.74 25.22
CA ASP A 96 17.73 16.53 26.01
C ASP A 96 19.17 16.02 25.78
N PHE A 97 19.71 15.36 26.80
CA PHE A 97 20.98 14.66 26.77
C PHE A 97 20.81 13.25 27.35
N LYS A 98 20.95 12.25 26.50
CA LYS A 98 20.91 10.84 26.89
C LYS A 98 22.32 10.29 26.99
N LEU A 99 22.74 9.83 28.18
CA LEU A 99 24.02 9.12 28.31
C LEU A 99 23.93 7.79 27.57
N VAL A 100 24.79 7.59 26.57
CA VAL A 100 24.81 6.38 25.73
C VAL A 100 25.99 5.46 26.02
N SER A 101 27.10 6.02 26.52
CA SER A 101 28.30 5.24 26.86
C SER A 101 29.11 5.92 27.96
N HIS A 102 29.77 5.09 28.77
CA HIS A 102 30.73 5.52 29.77
C HIS A 102 31.90 4.52 29.79
N ILE A 103 33.10 4.96 29.38
CA ILE A 103 34.27 4.08 29.23
C ILE A 103 35.56 4.71 29.76
N PHE A 104 36.47 3.85 30.24
CA PHE A 104 37.83 4.24 30.59
C PHE A 104 38.83 3.78 29.53
N ARG A 105 39.84 4.61 29.27
CA ARG A 105 40.93 4.33 28.33
C ARG A 105 42.27 4.55 29.02
N ASP A 106 42.95 3.45 29.33
CA ASP A 106 44.29 3.46 29.93
C ASP A 106 45.32 4.23 29.09
N PRO A 107 45.42 4.03 27.75
CA PRO A 107 46.49 4.68 26.97
C PRO A 107 46.38 6.21 26.90
N SER A 108 45.17 6.76 27.09
CA SER A 108 44.92 8.20 27.06
C SER A 108 44.66 8.78 28.44
N HIS A 109 44.61 7.96 29.49
CA HIS A 109 44.21 8.37 30.84
C HIS A 109 42.88 9.12 30.84
N SER A 110 41.89 8.63 30.08
CA SER A 110 40.62 9.35 29.91
C SER A 110 39.43 8.51 30.36
N MET A 111 38.46 9.18 30.97
CA MET A 111 37.13 8.69 31.30
C MET A 111 36.12 9.42 30.41
N PHE A 112 35.55 8.71 29.44
CA PHE A 112 34.64 9.28 28.44
C PHE A 112 33.19 9.13 28.84
N TYR A 113 32.45 10.23 28.85
CA TYR A 113 30.99 10.28 28.96
C TYR A 113 30.40 10.68 27.60
N SER A 114 29.82 9.70 26.92
CA SER A 114 29.24 9.90 25.60
C SER A 114 27.75 10.12 25.70
N TYR A 115 27.28 11.24 25.16
CA TYR A 115 25.88 11.64 25.12
C TYR A 115 25.33 11.64 23.70
N LEU A 116 24.05 11.32 23.57
CA LEU A 116 23.22 11.71 22.44
C LEU A 116 22.43 12.95 22.84
N ALA A 117 22.63 14.05 22.13
CA ALA A 117 21.93 15.31 22.36
C ALA A 117 20.88 15.54 21.29
N THR A 118 19.65 15.88 21.70
CA THR A 118 18.54 16.19 20.78
C THR A 118 18.34 17.69 20.67
N VAL A 119 18.45 18.24 19.47
CA VAL A 119 18.31 19.69 19.18
C VAL A 119 17.11 19.99 18.29
N ASP A 120 16.48 21.14 18.52
CA ASP A 120 15.41 21.71 17.68
C ASP A 120 15.82 23.15 17.32
N ALA A 121 16.94 23.27 16.62
CA ALA A 121 17.54 24.54 16.24
C ALA A 121 17.52 24.66 14.72
N ASP A 122 17.49 25.89 14.21
CA ASP A 122 17.69 26.14 12.79
C ASP A 122 19.03 25.51 12.36
N LYS A 123 19.00 24.65 11.35
CA LYS A 123 20.17 23.90 10.88
C LYS A 123 21.30 24.80 10.38
N ASP A 124 20.95 26.02 9.94
CA ASP A 124 21.90 27.02 9.48
C ASP A 124 22.50 27.85 10.64
N SER A 125 22.03 27.65 11.88
CA SER A 125 22.51 28.37 13.07
C SER A 125 23.79 27.79 13.69
N VAL A 126 24.34 26.71 13.13
CA VAL A 126 25.58 26.11 13.63
C VAL A 126 26.73 27.11 13.49
N VAL A 127 27.33 27.46 14.63
CA VAL A 127 28.50 28.33 14.71
C VAL A 127 29.72 27.46 14.93
N LEU A 128 30.64 27.48 13.98
CA LEU A 128 31.89 26.73 14.06
C LEU A 128 32.93 27.49 14.87
N GLN A 129 33.72 26.77 15.65
CA GLN A 129 34.78 27.33 16.46
C GLN A 129 36.10 27.39 15.67
N GLU A 130 36.69 28.58 15.58
CA GLU A 130 37.95 28.81 14.86
C GLU A 130 39.08 27.98 15.48
N GLY A 131 39.82 27.24 14.64
CA GLY A 131 40.88 26.32 15.07
C GLY A 131 40.40 24.95 15.55
N GLU A 132 39.09 24.73 15.60
CA GLU A 132 38.45 23.48 16.02
C GLU A 132 37.74 22.81 14.84
N THR A 133 36.80 23.53 14.23
CA THR A 133 35.96 23.02 13.14
C THR A 133 35.83 24.04 12.00
N VAL A 134 35.83 23.55 10.75
CA VAL A 134 35.89 24.39 9.52
C VAL A 134 34.71 24.19 8.57
N ALA A 135 33.92 23.14 8.76
CA ALA A 135 32.67 22.91 8.03
C ALA A 135 31.71 22.07 8.89
N TYR A 136 30.43 22.10 8.54
CA TYR A 136 29.46 21.14 9.05
C TYR A 136 28.51 20.68 7.95
N LYS A 137 27.82 19.58 8.20
CA LYS A 137 26.67 19.13 7.41
C LYS A 137 25.72 18.31 8.28
N TRP A 138 24.45 18.37 7.95
CA TRP A 138 23.44 17.45 8.47
C TRP A 138 23.31 16.27 7.52
N VAL A 139 23.34 15.06 8.06
CA VAL A 139 23.19 13.81 7.30
C VAL A 139 22.00 13.03 7.84
N ASP A 140 21.31 12.30 6.97
CA ASP A 140 20.25 11.41 7.44
C ASP A 140 20.83 10.21 8.20
N LYS A 141 19.93 9.39 8.79
CA LYS A 141 20.30 8.21 9.57
C LYS A 141 21.17 7.23 8.78
N LYS A 142 20.89 7.03 7.49
CA LYS A 142 21.59 6.08 6.62
C LYS A 142 22.98 6.60 6.29
N ASP A 143 23.08 7.85 5.88
CA ASP A 143 24.34 8.52 5.57
C ASP A 143 25.24 8.63 6.81
N PHE A 144 24.66 8.80 8.00
CA PHE A 144 25.39 8.76 9.27
C PHE A 144 26.03 7.38 9.50
N ILE A 145 25.26 6.29 9.34
CA ILE A 145 25.78 4.92 9.49
C ILE A 145 26.87 4.64 8.45
N GLU A 146 26.63 4.97 7.19
CA GLU A 146 27.61 4.78 6.12
C GLU A 146 28.91 5.54 6.41
N TYR A 147 28.79 6.80 6.85
CA TYR A 147 29.94 7.56 7.32
C TYR A 147 30.64 6.84 8.48
N ALA A 148 29.89 6.42 9.50
CA ALA A 148 30.45 5.83 10.72
C ALA A 148 31.24 4.54 10.48
N GLU A 149 30.88 3.79 9.42
CA GLU A 149 31.55 2.56 8.98
C GLU A 149 32.67 2.81 7.96
N SER A 150 32.66 3.97 7.31
CA SER A 150 33.65 4.32 6.29
C SER A 150 35.06 4.50 6.88
N ASP A 151 36.07 4.29 6.03
CA ASP A 151 37.47 4.57 6.36
C ASP A 151 37.78 6.07 6.50
N LYS A 152 36.82 6.94 6.15
CA LYS A 152 36.93 8.40 6.29
C LYS A 152 36.50 8.88 7.69
N SER A 153 36.04 7.97 8.54
CA SER A 153 35.59 8.30 9.89
C SER A 153 36.64 8.04 10.96
N ILE A 154 36.48 8.72 12.09
CA ILE A 154 37.31 8.50 13.27
C ILE A 154 36.76 7.29 14.04
N LYS A 155 37.18 6.07 13.64
CA LYS A 155 36.65 4.80 14.19
C LYS A 155 36.70 4.72 15.72
N THR A 156 37.72 5.29 16.35
CA THR A 156 37.83 5.33 17.82
C THR A 156 36.72 6.17 18.46
N HIS A 157 36.29 7.25 17.81
CA HIS A 157 35.19 8.08 18.30
C HIS A 157 33.86 7.34 18.11
N ASN A 158 33.60 6.86 16.90
CA ASN A 158 32.37 6.13 16.58
C ASN A 158 32.17 4.87 17.42
N SER A 159 33.26 4.20 17.84
CA SER A 159 33.18 3.02 18.72
C SER A 159 32.49 3.30 20.06
N ARG A 160 32.49 4.56 20.53
CA ARG A 160 31.79 4.98 21.75
C ARG A 160 30.27 4.97 21.57
N TYR A 161 29.80 5.09 20.34
CA TYR A 161 28.38 5.07 19.94
C TYR A 161 27.97 3.74 19.31
N SER A 162 28.80 2.69 19.39
CA SER A 162 28.57 1.43 18.66
C SER A 162 27.20 0.81 18.95
N LYS A 163 26.77 0.80 20.21
CA LYS A 163 25.45 0.29 20.60
C LYS A 163 24.31 1.08 19.93
N LEU A 164 24.40 2.41 19.93
CA LEU A 164 23.43 3.27 19.27
C LEU A 164 23.44 3.05 17.75
N ILE A 165 24.61 2.94 17.13
CA ILE A 165 24.75 2.69 15.70
C ILE A 165 24.12 1.33 15.31
N GLU A 166 24.31 0.28 16.12
CA GLU A 166 23.66 -1.02 15.90
C GLU A 166 22.13 -0.97 16.10
N GLU A 167 21.65 -0.18 17.07
CA GLU A 167 20.22 0.10 17.23
C GLU A 167 19.65 0.78 15.97
N LEU A 168 20.30 1.83 15.46
CA LEU A 168 19.90 2.54 14.25
C LEU A 168 19.94 1.64 13.00
N LYS A 169 20.92 0.74 12.88
CA LYS A 169 20.96 -0.27 11.80
C LYS A 169 19.79 -1.23 11.88
N THR A 170 19.44 -1.66 13.09
CA THR A 170 18.29 -2.54 13.30
C THR A 170 16.99 -1.84 12.92
N GLU A 171 16.86 -0.55 13.22
CA GLU A 171 15.74 0.28 12.77
C GLU A 171 15.70 0.41 11.25
N ILE A 172 16.82 0.72 10.59
CA ILE A 172 16.87 0.78 9.11
C ILE A 172 16.55 -0.56 8.50
N ASN A 173 17.07 -1.67 9.02
CA ASN A 173 16.77 -3.00 8.48
C ASN A 173 15.29 -3.36 8.67
N LYS A 174 14.64 -2.89 9.74
CA LYS A 174 13.17 -2.99 9.91
C LYS A 174 12.43 -2.10 8.92
N GLU A 175 12.84 -0.85 8.73
CA GLU A 175 12.25 0.08 7.76
C GLU A 175 12.42 -0.41 6.31
N VAL A 176 13.58 -0.99 5.97
CA VAL A 176 13.88 -1.57 4.65
C VAL A 176 13.11 -2.86 4.41
N SER A 177 13.06 -3.77 5.39
CA SER A 177 12.25 -4.99 5.28
C SER A 177 10.75 -4.70 5.23
N VAL A 178 10.29 -3.64 5.89
CA VAL A 178 8.94 -3.08 5.73
C VAL A 178 8.77 -2.49 4.31
N SER A 179 9.73 -1.74 3.78
CA SER A 179 9.66 -1.16 2.42
C SER A 179 9.72 -2.20 1.29
N GLU A 180 10.51 -3.26 1.43
CA GLU A 180 10.61 -4.36 0.46
C GLU A 180 9.38 -5.28 0.52
N ALA A 181 8.78 -5.45 1.72
CA ALA A 181 7.50 -6.14 1.86
C ALA A 181 6.27 -5.31 1.41
N ILE A 182 6.36 -3.97 1.47
CA ILE A 182 5.35 -3.05 0.90
C ILE A 182 5.48 -2.99 -0.63
N GLY A 183 6.71 -3.06 -1.17
CA GLY A 183 6.99 -2.99 -2.61
C GLY A 183 6.30 -4.07 -3.46
N ASP A 184 6.00 -5.24 -2.88
CA ASP A 184 5.28 -6.33 -3.55
C ASP A 184 3.73 -6.17 -3.48
N LYS A 185 3.21 -5.34 -2.56
CA LYS A 185 1.77 -5.11 -2.36
C LYS A 185 1.23 -3.84 -3.00
N ASP A 186 2.06 -2.81 -3.23
CA ASP A 186 1.65 -1.61 -3.98
C ASP A 186 1.31 -1.90 -5.45
N LYS A 187 1.73 -3.06 -5.98
CA LYS A 187 1.35 -3.56 -7.30
C LYS A 187 0.43 -4.78 -7.27
N THR A 188 -0.22 -5.05 -6.14
CA THR A 188 -1.20 -6.13 -6.03
C THR A 188 -2.62 -5.58 -6.10
N LEU A 189 -3.38 -6.00 -7.12
CA LEU A 189 -4.80 -5.69 -7.26
C LEU A 189 -5.65 -6.71 -6.51
N TYR A 190 -6.34 -6.26 -5.47
CA TYR A 190 -7.29 -7.05 -4.69
C TYR A 190 -8.71 -6.85 -5.24
N VAL A 191 -9.37 -7.95 -5.60
CA VAL A 191 -10.72 -7.92 -6.20
C VAL A 191 -11.64 -8.88 -5.46
N THR A 192 -12.77 -8.40 -4.98
CA THR A 192 -13.77 -9.25 -4.32
C THR A 192 -15.07 -9.30 -5.08
N ASP A 193 -15.72 -10.47 -5.12
CA ASP A 193 -17.16 -10.50 -5.35
C ASP A 193 -17.91 -9.85 -4.18
N LEU A 194 -19.17 -9.48 -4.39
CA LEU A 194 -20.04 -8.90 -3.38
C LEU A 194 -20.96 -9.93 -2.72
N ASP A 195 -21.88 -10.52 -3.49
CA ASP A 195 -23.03 -11.25 -2.96
C ASP A 195 -22.59 -12.62 -2.42
N GLY A 196 -22.59 -12.79 -1.09
CA GLY A 196 -22.13 -14.05 -0.49
C GLY A 196 -20.62 -14.09 -0.27
N THR A 197 -19.89 -13.03 -0.62
CA THR A 197 -18.44 -12.91 -0.42
C THR A 197 -18.10 -11.76 0.54
N LEU A 198 -18.22 -10.50 0.08
CA LEU A 198 -18.01 -9.32 0.94
C LEU A 198 -19.28 -8.98 1.73
N MET A 199 -20.45 -9.21 1.14
CA MET A 199 -21.74 -8.97 1.76
C MET A 199 -22.21 -10.19 2.55
N ARG A 200 -22.83 -9.91 3.68
CA ARG A 200 -23.53 -10.91 4.49
C ARG A 200 -24.79 -11.38 3.79
N SER A 201 -25.37 -12.47 4.30
CA SER A 201 -26.57 -13.11 3.75
C SER A 201 -27.79 -12.18 3.78
N ASP A 202 -27.83 -11.25 4.75
CA ASP A 202 -28.85 -10.21 4.87
C ASP A 202 -28.63 -9.02 3.92
N LYS A 203 -27.62 -9.10 3.04
CA LYS A 203 -27.18 -8.07 2.10
C LYS A 203 -26.59 -6.82 2.76
N SER A 204 -26.20 -6.89 4.04
CA SER A 204 -25.43 -5.84 4.70
C SER A 204 -23.92 -6.04 4.54
N ILE A 205 -23.17 -4.99 4.87
CA ILE A 205 -21.72 -5.03 5.09
C ILE A 205 -21.49 -4.54 6.53
N SER A 206 -20.62 -5.23 7.26
CA SER A 206 -20.35 -4.88 8.65
C SER A 206 -19.56 -3.57 8.77
N ALA A 207 -19.79 -2.83 9.85
CA ALA A 207 -19.00 -1.62 10.14
C ALA A 207 -17.52 -1.94 10.33
N GLU A 208 -17.19 -3.12 10.85
CA GLU A 208 -15.82 -3.61 11.02
C GLU A 208 -15.14 -3.81 9.65
N THR A 209 -15.83 -4.47 8.70
CA THR A 209 -15.35 -4.63 7.31
C THR A 209 -15.05 -3.29 6.65
N VAL A 210 -15.97 -2.33 6.77
CA VAL A 210 -15.78 -0.98 6.22
C VAL A 210 -14.57 -0.29 6.84
N SER A 211 -14.46 -0.31 8.18
CA SER A 211 -13.36 0.32 8.90
C SER A 211 -12.00 -0.26 8.49
N ILE A 212 -11.88 -1.59 8.49
CA ILE A 212 -10.64 -2.29 8.15
C ILE A 212 -10.21 -1.96 6.72
N ILE A 213 -11.12 -2.14 5.74
CA ILE A 213 -10.78 -1.96 4.33
C ILE A 213 -10.40 -0.50 4.06
N ASN A 214 -11.11 0.48 4.64
CA ASN A 214 -10.76 1.89 4.48
C ASN A 214 -9.39 2.22 5.07
N GLU A 215 -9.07 1.71 6.27
CA GLU A 215 -7.74 1.89 6.86
C GLU A 215 -6.64 1.36 5.92
N LEU A 216 -6.84 0.18 5.34
CA LEU A 216 -5.88 -0.43 4.41
C LEU A 216 -5.80 0.33 3.08
N ILE A 217 -6.91 0.85 2.55
CA ILE A 217 -6.91 1.71 1.35
C ILE A 217 -6.13 3.00 1.60
N GLN A 218 -6.23 3.59 2.79
CA GLN A 218 -5.43 4.76 3.14
C GLN A 218 -3.94 4.44 3.26
N LYS A 219 -3.60 3.19 3.60
CA LYS A 219 -2.23 2.64 3.59
C LYS A 219 -1.75 2.19 2.20
N GLY A 220 -2.55 2.33 1.14
CA GLY A 220 -2.13 2.05 -0.24
C GLY A 220 -2.75 0.82 -0.89
N LEU A 221 -3.62 0.07 -0.19
CA LEU A 221 -4.27 -1.13 -0.73
C LEU A 221 -5.05 -0.83 -2.03
N GLN A 222 -4.68 -1.49 -3.12
CA GLN A 222 -5.39 -1.40 -4.40
C GLN A 222 -6.56 -2.38 -4.41
N PHE A 223 -7.71 -1.94 -3.91
CA PHE A 223 -8.89 -2.79 -3.70
C PHE A 223 -10.08 -2.36 -4.57
N THR A 224 -10.80 -3.32 -5.15
CA THR A 224 -12.04 -3.10 -5.90
C THR A 224 -13.00 -4.29 -5.81
N VAL A 225 -14.19 -4.14 -6.39
CA VAL A 225 -15.26 -5.15 -6.42
C VAL A 225 -15.56 -5.58 -7.86
N ALA A 226 -15.92 -6.85 -8.03
CA ALA A 226 -16.39 -7.42 -9.29
C ALA A 226 -17.74 -8.11 -9.14
N THR A 227 -18.79 -7.54 -9.72
CA THR A 227 -20.19 -7.93 -9.46
C THR A 227 -21.07 -7.96 -10.72
N ALA A 228 -22.12 -8.75 -10.70
CA ALA A 228 -23.20 -8.74 -11.71
C ALA A 228 -24.09 -7.47 -11.63
N ARG A 229 -24.03 -6.75 -10.50
CA ARG A 229 -24.83 -5.57 -10.21
C ARG A 229 -24.56 -4.42 -11.17
N SER A 230 -25.56 -3.56 -11.37
CA SER A 230 -25.41 -2.27 -12.05
C SER A 230 -24.83 -1.20 -11.12
N ALA A 231 -24.30 -0.12 -11.71
CA ALA A 231 -23.79 1.04 -10.97
C ALA A 231 -24.79 1.56 -9.91
N MET A 232 -26.08 1.70 -10.28
CA MET A 232 -27.11 2.16 -9.34
C MET A 232 -27.38 1.16 -8.21
N SER A 233 -27.39 -0.14 -8.52
CA SER A 233 -27.66 -1.18 -7.52
C SER A 233 -26.49 -1.41 -6.56
N VAL A 234 -25.27 -1.01 -6.94
CA VAL A 234 -24.08 -1.16 -6.10
C VAL A 234 -23.80 0.07 -5.24
N ARG A 235 -24.38 1.24 -5.57
CA ARG A 235 -24.16 2.54 -4.91
C ARG A 235 -24.07 2.48 -3.39
N HIS A 236 -25.15 2.06 -2.73
CA HIS A 236 -25.25 2.04 -1.26
C HIS A 236 -24.32 1.02 -0.60
N ILE A 237 -23.77 0.09 -1.38
CA ILE A 237 -22.87 -0.97 -0.91
C ILE A 237 -21.44 -0.44 -0.91
N VAL A 238 -21.04 0.29 -1.96
CA VAL A 238 -19.67 0.80 -2.13
C VAL A 238 -19.46 2.18 -1.53
N GLU A 239 -20.52 2.98 -1.36
CA GLU A 239 -20.47 4.35 -0.80
C GLU A 239 -19.73 4.46 0.56
N PRO A 240 -19.82 3.48 1.49
CA PRO A 240 -19.06 3.53 2.73
C PRO A 240 -17.54 3.34 2.56
N PHE A 241 -17.07 2.87 1.41
CA PHE A 241 -15.65 2.58 1.17
C PHE A 241 -14.94 3.69 0.39
N ASP A 242 -13.69 3.97 0.77
CA ASP A 242 -12.83 4.94 0.09
C ASP A 242 -12.14 4.37 -1.16
N ILE A 243 -12.82 3.48 -1.90
CA ILE A 243 -12.26 2.78 -3.08
C ILE A 243 -11.75 3.80 -4.10
N LYS A 244 -10.50 3.60 -4.53
CA LYS A 244 -9.82 4.44 -5.54
C LYS A 244 -9.75 3.77 -6.92
N VAL A 245 -9.97 2.45 -6.96
CA VAL A 245 -9.87 1.63 -8.15
C VAL A 245 -11.24 1.51 -8.82
N PRO A 246 -11.35 1.59 -10.16
CA PRO A 246 -12.62 1.38 -10.86
C PRO A 246 -13.34 0.09 -10.46
N LEU A 247 -14.65 0.19 -10.27
CA LEU A 247 -15.54 -0.94 -9.98
C LEU A 247 -15.76 -1.76 -11.24
N ILE A 248 -15.75 -3.08 -11.12
CA ILE A 248 -16.10 -4.00 -12.20
C ILE A 248 -17.57 -4.39 -12.01
N ILE A 249 -18.44 -3.87 -12.87
CA ILE A 249 -19.90 -4.04 -12.76
C ILE A 249 -20.44 -4.86 -13.92
N ARG A 250 -21.71 -5.30 -13.80
CA ARG A 250 -22.41 -6.05 -14.84
C ARG A 250 -21.60 -7.26 -15.33
N ASN A 251 -21.01 -8.03 -14.42
CA ASN A 251 -20.16 -9.19 -14.72
C ASN A 251 -18.92 -8.88 -15.57
N GLY A 252 -18.43 -7.63 -15.58
CA GLY A 252 -17.23 -7.24 -16.29
C GLY A 252 -17.46 -6.52 -17.61
N THR A 253 -18.71 -6.23 -17.96
CA THR A 253 -19.03 -5.50 -19.20
C THR A 253 -18.88 -4.00 -19.09
N ALA A 254 -18.74 -3.47 -17.87
CA ALA A 254 -18.43 -2.06 -17.66
C ALA A 254 -17.53 -1.83 -16.46
N LEU A 255 -16.73 -0.77 -16.55
CA LEU A 255 -15.99 -0.21 -15.43
C LEU A 255 -16.67 1.09 -15.01
N ALA A 256 -16.88 1.26 -13.70
CA ALA A 256 -17.49 2.48 -13.14
C ALA A 256 -16.56 3.17 -12.14
N ASP A 257 -16.62 4.49 -12.08
CA ASP A 257 -15.95 5.25 -11.03
C ASP A 257 -16.56 4.90 -9.66
N PRO A 258 -15.76 4.58 -8.64
CA PRO A 258 -16.28 4.17 -7.35
C PRO A 258 -17.04 5.27 -6.60
N LYS A 259 -16.77 6.54 -6.88
CA LYS A 259 -17.38 7.70 -6.20
C LYS A 259 -18.55 8.27 -6.99
N THR A 260 -18.34 8.55 -8.27
CA THR A 260 -19.37 9.18 -9.10
C THR A 260 -20.34 8.15 -9.69
N LEU A 261 -19.91 6.89 -9.80
CA LEU A 261 -20.61 5.81 -10.49
C LEU A 261 -20.77 6.03 -12.00
N ASP A 262 -20.04 7.00 -12.55
CA ASP A 262 -19.98 7.21 -13.99
C ASP A 262 -19.30 6.03 -14.66
N ILE A 263 -19.81 5.65 -15.84
CA ILE A 263 -19.24 4.56 -16.61
C ILE A 263 -17.96 5.06 -17.27
N ILE A 264 -16.83 4.55 -16.80
CA ILE A 264 -15.50 4.86 -17.32
C ILE A 264 -15.27 4.11 -18.65
N GLU A 265 -15.77 2.88 -18.73
CA GLU A 265 -15.56 2.03 -19.89
C GLU A 265 -16.68 1.02 -20.07
N LYS A 266 -16.99 0.71 -21.33
CA LYS A 266 -18.01 -0.27 -21.74
C LYS A 266 -17.38 -1.29 -22.67
N ALA A 267 -17.78 -2.55 -22.52
CA ALA A 267 -17.61 -3.55 -23.54
C ALA A 267 -18.80 -3.47 -24.50
N LEU A 268 -18.51 -3.18 -25.76
CA LEU A 268 -19.50 -2.94 -26.81
C LEU A 268 -19.23 -3.87 -27.99
N PHE A 269 -20.30 -4.27 -28.68
CA PHE A 269 -20.16 -4.88 -30.00
C PHE A 269 -19.72 -3.81 -31.01
N THR A 270 -18.77 -4.17 -31.88
CA THR A 270 -18.41 -3.33 -33.03
C THR A 270 -19.51 -3.38 -34.09
N ASP A 271 -19.57 -2.39 -34.98
CA ASP A 271 -20.54 -2.36 -36.09
C ASP A 271 -20.51 -3.65 -36.92
N LYS A 272 -19.30 -4.17 -37.20
CA LYS A 272 -19.13 -5.45 -37.90
C LYS A 272 -19.76 -6.61 -37.13
N GLN A 273 -19.57 -6.67 -35.81
CA GLN A 273 -20.17 -7.72 -34.98
C GLN A 273 -21.68 -7.55 -34.89
N ILE A 274 -22.20 -6.32 -34.88
CA ILE A 274 -23.64 -6.03 -34.93
C ILE A 274 -24.24 -6.57 -36.24
N ASP A 275 -23.59 -6.34 -37.38
CA ASP A 275 -24.06 -6.88 -38.66
C ASP A 275 -24.06 -8.42 -38.65
N GLU A 276 -22.99 -9.05 -38.13
CA GLU A 276 -22.94 -10.51 -37.95
C GLU A 276 -24.04 -11.02 -36.99
N LEU A 277 -24.36 -10.30 -35.92
CA LEU A 277 -25.44 -10.66 -34.99
C LEU A 277 -26.81 -10.58 -35.67
N LYS A 278 -27.07 -9.55 -36.49
CA LYS A 278 -28.31 -9.42 -37.26
C LYS A 278 -28.51 -10.60 -38.22
N GLU A 279 -27.43 -11.05 -38.85
CA GLU A 279 -27.47 -12.19 -39.78
C GLU A 279 -27.62 -13.53 -39.05
N LEU A 280 -26.88 -13.73 -37.95
CA LEU A 280 -26.86 -15.01 -37.22
C LEU A 280 -28.05 -15.21 -36.30
N LEU A 281 -28.68 -14.13 -35.85
CA LEU A 281 -29.74 -14.15 -34.84
C LEU A 281 -31.00 -13.43 -35.35
N PRO A 282 -31.61 -13.87 -36.47
CA PRO A 282 -32.85 -13.29 -36.99
C PRO A 282 -34.03 -13.45 -36.02
N GLU A 283 -33.89 -14.27 -34.98
CA GLU A 283 -34.93 -14.55 -33.98
C GLU A 283 -35.00 -13.48 -32.86
N ILE A 284 -34.01 -12.59 -32.73
CA ILE A 284 -33.97 -11.52 -31.70
C ILE A 284 -35.30 -10.76 -31.61
N PRO A 285 -35.95 -10.31 -32.70
CA PRO A 285 -37.22 -9.60 -32.61
C PRO A 285 -38.34 -10.36 -31.90
N SER A 286 -38.32 -11.69 -31.99
CA SER A 286 -39.38 -12.56 -31.46
C SER A 286 -39.09 -13.06 -30.05
N CYS A 287 -37.85 -13.40 -29.73
CA CYS A 287 -37.51 -14.03 -28.45
C CYS A 287 -36.37 -13.33 -27.71
N GLY A 288 -36.03 -12.09 -28.06
CA GLY A 288 -34.96 -11.36 -27.38
C GLY A 288 -35.08 -9.84 -27.40
N PHE A 289 -34.06 -9.22 -26.85
CA PHE A 289 -33.86 -7.78 -26.80
C PHE A 289 -32.36 -7.47 -26.75
N THR A 290 -32.04 -6.23 -27.09
CA THR A 290 -30.68 -5.69 -27.01
C THR A 290 -30.57 -4.77 -25.81
N SER A 291 -29.46 -4.82 -25.08
CA SER A 291 -29.16 -3.84 -24.03
C SER A 291 -28.20 -2.79 -24.58
N ILE A 292 -28.68 -1.56 -24.70
CA ILE A 292 -27.96 -0.43 -25.31
C ILE A 292 -27.63 0.61 -24.24
N TRP A 293 -26.40 1.09 -24.25
CA TRP A 293 -26.01 2.20 -23.39
C TRP A 293 -26.44 3.55 -23.95
N TYR A 294 -27.00 4.38 -23.08
CA TYR A 294 -27.23 5.81 -23.28
C TYR A 294 -26.54 6.55 -22.13
N ASP A 295 -25.38 7.15 -22.42
CA ASP A 295 -24.48 7.70 -21.41
C ASP A 295 -24.15 6.65 -20.32
N ASN A 296 -24.58 6.87 -19.08
CA ASN A 296 -24.37 5.96 -17.94
C ASN A 296 -25.51 4.96 -17.72
N GLU A 297 -26.63 5.12 -18.43
CA GLU A 297 -27.78 4.26 -18.29
C GLU A 297 -27.84 3.22 -19.40
N MET A 298 -28.52 2.11 -19.13
CA MET A 298 -28.70 1.03 -20.08
C MET A 298 -30.18 0.82 -20.29
N GLU A 299 -30.61 0.91 -21.55
CA GLU A 299 -31.96 0.58 -21.96
C GLU A 299 -32.01 -0.82 -22.57
N LYS A 300 -33.11 -1.52 -22.31
CA LYS A 300 -33.48 -2.78 -22.94
C LYS A 300 -34.42 -2.45 -24.09
N VAL A 301 -33.98 -2.73 -25.31
CA VAL A 301 -34.70 -2.36 -26.53
C VAL A 301 -35.31 -3.59 -27.16
N PHE A 302 -36.64 -3.58 -27.24
CA PHE A 302 -37.48 -4.67 -27.75
C PHE A 302 -38.08 -4.30 -29.09
N PHE A 303 -38.29 -5.30 -29.95
CA PHE A 303 -38.99 -5.09 -31.21
C PHE A 303 -40.50 -5.05 -30.97
N ALA A 304 -41.24 -4.24 -31.72
CA ALA A 304 -42.69 -4.22 -31.67
C ALA A 304 -43.26 -5.42 -32.44
N GLY A 305 -43.86 -6.38 -31.76
CA GLY A 305 -44.48 -7.52 -32.42
C GLY A 305 -44.90 -8.65 -31.49
N GLU A 306 -45.09 -9.82 -32.08
CA GLU A 306 -45.33 -11.05 -31.31
C GLU A 306 -44.04 -11.54 -30.68
N HIS A 307 -44.11 -11.82 -29.38
CA HIS A 307 -42.98 -12.26 -28.59
C HIS A 307 -43.19 -13.68 -28.04
N SER A 308 -42.08 -14.36 -27.75
CA SER A 308 -42.06 -15.61 -26.99
C SER A 308 -42.82 -15.48 -25.66
N VAL A 309 -43.22 -16.61 -25.08
CA VAL A 309 -43.89 -16.61 -23.76
C VAL A 309 -42.98 -15.95 -22.71
N GLY A 310 -41.71 -16.31 -22.69
CA GLY A 310 -40.71 -15.76 -21.77
C GLY A 310 -40.54 -14.24 -21.88
N ILE A 311 -40.43 -13.69 -23.09
CA ILE A 311 -40.33 -12.23 -23.27
C ILE A 311 -41.62 -11.52 -22.87
N ARG A 312 -42.79 -12.07 -23.21
CA ARG A 312 -44.07 -11.47 -22.79
C ARG A 312 -44.18 -11.43 -21.27
N LYS A 313 -43.85 -12.53 -20.60
CA LYS A 313 -43.83 -12.60 -19.14
C LYS A 313 -42.83 -11.60 -18.55
N TYR A 314 -41.62 -11.53 -19.10
CA TYR A 314 -40.59 -10.58 -18.69
C TYR A 314 -41.10 -9.13 -18.72
N LEU A 315 -41.72 -8.74 -19.84
CA LEU A 315 -42.32 -7.42 -20.02
C LEU A 315 -43.52 -7.20 -19.09
N ASP A 316 -44.36 -8.21 -18.90
CA ASP A 316 -45.56 -8.12 -18.07
C ASP A 316 -45.24 -7.88 -16.59
N GLU A 317 -44.18 -8.52 -16.08
CA GLU A 317 -43.67 -8.33 -14.71
C GLU A 317 -42.98 -6.96 -14.52
N ARG A 318 -42.49 -6.36 -15.61
CA ARG A 318 -41.64 -5.16 -15.60
C ARG A 318 -42.30 -3.96 -16.26
N LYS A 319 -43.63 -3.92 -16.34
CA LYS A 319 -44.39 -2.80 -16.94
C LYS A 319 -44.05 -1.42 -16.34
N SER A 320 -43.61 -1.39 -15.09
CA SER A 320 -43.22 -0.17 -14.38
C SER A 320 -41.71 0.09 -14.35
N GLU A 321 -40.89 -0.81 -14.92
CA GLU A 321 -39.44 -0.65 -14.95
C GLU A 321 -39.04 0.45 -15.94
N LYS A 322 -38.19 1.38 -15.50
CA LYS A 322 -37.60 2.38 -16.39
C LYS A 322 -36.55 1.73 -17.28
N GLY A 323 -36.34 2.30 -18.47
CA GLY A 323 -35.31 1.84 -19.40
C GLY A 323 -35.75 0.67 -20.30
N ILE A 324 -37.05 0.46 -20.49
CA ILE A 324 -37.57 -0.40 -21.57
C ILE A 324 -38.01 0.49 -22.73
N ARG A 325 -37.50 0.21 -23.93
CA ARG A 325 -37.84 0.92 -25.17
C ARG A 325 -38.36 -0.07 -26.21
N ILE A 326 -39.48 0.25 -26.87
CA ILE A 326 -40.05 -0.57 -27.95
C ILE A 326 -39.83 0.13 -29.29
N VAL A 327 -39.33 -0.60 -30.29
CA VAL A 327 -38.97 -0.08 -31.61
C VAL A 327 -39.61 -0.88 -32.74
N ASN A 328 -39.83 -0.26 -33.89
CA ASN A 328 -40.53 -0.89 -35.02
C ASN A 328 -39.62 -1.32 -36.18
N SER A 329 -38.29 -1.25 -36.02
CA SER A 329 -37.32 -1.67 -37.03
C SER A 329 -36.15 -2.44 -36.42
N ILE A 330 -35.56 -3.35 -37.20
CA ILE A 330 -34.40 -4.14 -36.77
C ILE A 330 -33.21 -3.23 -36.47
N ASP A 331 -32.95 -2.24 -37.32
CA ASP A 331 -31.83 -1.32 -37.09
C ASP A 331 -31.97 -0.53 -35.78
N ALA A 332 -33.19 -0.21 -35.36
CA ALA A 332 -33.43 0.48 -34.10
C ALA A 332 -33.18 -0.40 -32.86
N LEU A 333 -33.16 -1.74 -33.00
CA LEU A 333 -32.67 -2.64 -31.94
C LEU A 333 -31.18 -2.49 -31.72
N PHE A 334 -30.43 -2.00 -32.69
CA PHE A 334 -28.97 -1.87 -32.56
C PHE A 334 -28.52 -0.41 -32.62
N SER A 335 -29.45 0.54 -32.42
CA SER A 335 -29.16 1.98 -32.56
C SER A 335 -28.47 2.55 -31.32
N GLY A 336 -27.16 2.32 -31.21
CA GLY A 336 -26.29 2.89 -30.18
C GLY A 336 -25.21 1.93 -29.72
N ASP A 337 -24.73 2.17 -28.50
CA ASP A 337 -23.69 1.37 -27.85
C ASP A 337 -24.27 0.03 -27.35
N VAL A 338 -24.33 -0.98 -28.22
CA VAL A 338 -24.88 -2.31 -27.87
C VAL A 338 -23.91 -3.08 -26.97
N GLY A 339 -24.32 -3.37 -25.74
CA GLY A 339 -23.53 -4.13 -24.76
C GLY A 339 -23.92 -5.60 -24.67
N TYR A 340 -25.21 -5.94 -24.81
CA TYR A 340 -25.69 -7.32 -24.69
C TYR A 340 -26.82 -7.63 -25.66
N ILE A 341 -26.93 -8.91 -25.98
CA ILE A 341 -28.13 -9.53 -26.52
C ILE A 341 -28.65 -10.51 -25.48
N THR A 342 -29.93 -10.39 -25.11
CA THR A 342 -30.59 -11.33 -24.21
C THR A 342 -31.76 -11.96 -24.94
N MET A 343 -31.86 -13.28 -24.91
CA MET A 343 -32.94 -14.05 -25.51
C MET A 343 -33.56 -14.96 -24.46
N ILE A 344 -34.90 -15.03 -24.42
CA ILE A 344 -35.67 -15.77 -23.43
C ILE A 344 -36.72 -16.62 -24.15
N ASP A 345 -36.59 -17.94 -24.07
CA ASP A 345 -37.53 -18.89 -24.66
C ASP A 345 -37.30 -20.32 -24.10
N ASP A 346 -38.05 -21.29 -24.61
CA ASP A 346 -37.85 -22.72 -24.32
C ASP A 346 -36.44 -23.18 -24.75
N LYS A 347 -35.88 -24.14 -24.00
CA LYS A 347 -34.54 -24.69 -24.28
C LYS A 347 -34.41 -25.19 -25.70
N GLU A 348 -35.42 -25.89 -26.21
CA GLU A 348 -35.42 -26.49 -27.55
C GLU A 348 -35.30 -25.44 -28.66
N LYS A 349 -35.73 -24.20 -28.39
CA LYS A 349 -35.59 -23.08 -29.33
C LYS A 349 -34.28 -22.34 -29.16
N LEU A 350 -33.78 -22.18 -27.93
CA LEU A 350 -32.52 -21.47 -27.67
C LEU A 350 -31.28 -22.33 -27.93
N ASP A 351 -31.34 -23.65 -27.79
CA ASP A 351 -30.22 -24.57 -28.03
C ASP A 351 -29.60 -24.38 -29.43
N PRO A 352 -30.37 -24.42 -30.54
CA PRO A 352 -29.81 -24.18 -31.88
C PRO A 352 -29.17 -22.81 -32.02
N ILE A 353 -29.71 -21.79 -31.35
CA ILE A 353 -29.19 -20.43 -31.36
C ILE A 353 -27.85 -20.39 -30.62
N TYR A 354 -27.80 -20.95 -29.41
CA TYR A 354 -26.59 -21.08 -28.61
C TYR A 354 -25.49 -21.84 -29.36
N GLU A 355 -25.81 -22.94 -30.04
CA GLU A 355 -24.86 -23.71 -30.84
C GLU A 355 -24.23 -22.90 -32.00
N ARG A 356 -24.95 -21.92 -32.57
CA ARG A 356 -24.40 -21.01 -33.60
C ARG A 356 -23.37 -20.03 -33.05
N VAL A 357 -23.51 -19.62 -31.80
CA VAL A 357 -22.70 -18.54 -31.21
C VAL A 357 -21.68 -19.02 -30.19
N LYS A 358 -21.85 -20.23 -29.62
CA LYS A 358 -20.94 -20.76 -28.60
C LYS A 358 -19.53 -20.91 -29.19
N GLY A 359 -18.53 -20.38 -28.49
CA GLY A 359 -17.13 -20.46 -28.90
C GLY A 359 -16.78 -19.66 -30.16
N LYS A 360 -17.67 -18.80 -30.66
CA LYS A 360 -17.34 -17.86 -31.74
C LYS A 360 -16.37 -16.80 -31.21
N GLU A 361 -15.27 -16.62 -31.93
CA GLU A 361 -14.25 -15.62 -31.58
C GLU A 361 -14.86 -14.22 -31.51
N GLY A 362 -14.50 -13.47 -30.47
CA GLY A 362 -14.97 -12.12 -30.25
C GLY A 362 -16.24 -11.98 -29.42
N TRP A 363 -16.96 -13.07 -29.09
CA TRP A 363 -18.19 -13.06 -28.27
C TRP A 363 -18.13 -14.09 -27.13
N GLU A 364 -18.86 -13.85 -26.05
CA GLU A 364 -19.21 -14.87 -25.07
C GLU A 364 -20.72 -15.08 -25.03
N ALA A 365 -21.13 -16.34 -24.96
CA ALA A 365 -22.53 -16.75 -24.91
C ALA A 365 -22.76 -17.69 -23.72
N VAL A 366 -23.80 -17.43 -22.94
CA VAL A 366 -24.18 -18.22 -21.76
C VAL A 366 -25.65 -18.60 -21.88
N LEU A 367 -25.94 -19.90 -21.81
CA LEU A 367 -27.30 -20.44 -21.77
C LEU A 367 -27.59 -21.02 -20.38
N GLN A 368 -28.62 -20.51 -19.70
CA GLN A 368 -28.98 -20.90 -18.34
C GLN A 368 -30.49 -21.08 -18.18
N LYS A 369 -30.91 -22.04 -17.35
CA LYS A 369 -32.33 -22.19 -16.98
C LYS A 369 -32.70 -21.09 -15.97
N ASP A 370 -33.87 -20.48 -16.11
CA ASP A 370 -34.41 -19.60 -15.08
C ASP A 370 -34.58 -20.35 -13.74
N ALA A 371 -34.38 -19.66 -12.62
CA ALA A 371 -34.46 -20.28 -11.30
C ALA A 371 -35.90 -20.53 -10.83
N TYR A 372 -36.87 -19.78 -11.37
CA TYR A 372 -38.27 -19.79 -10.96
C TYR A 372 -39.20 -20.29 -12.05
N ASP A 373 -38.72 -20.27 -13.30
CA ASP A 373 -39.53 -20.52 -14.49
C ASP A 373 -39.02 -21.68 -15.35
N GLU A 374 -39.81 -22.09 -16.34
CA GLU A 374 -39.43 -23.19 -17.24
C GLU A 374 -38.58 -22.72 -18.43
N GLU A 375 -38.57 -21.41 -18.68
CA GLU A 375 -37.81 -20.77 -19.75
C GLU A 375 -36.29 -20.76 -19.47
N TYR A 376 -35.53 -20.59 -20.54
CA TYR A 376 -34.08 -20.46 -20.54
C TYR A 376 -33.71 -19.04 -20.99
N TRP A 377 -32.55 -18.59 -20.52
CA TRP A 377 -31.95 -17.32 -20.85
C TRP A 377 -30.66 -17.57 -21.62
N LEU A 378 -30.57 -17.03 -22.83
CA LEU A 378 -29.35 -16.93 -23.60
C LEU A 378 -28.85 -15.49 -23.58
N GLU A 379 -27.72 -15.27 -22.93
CA GLU A 379 -27.04 -13.98 -22.92
C GLU A 379 -25.80 -14.03 -23.81
N ILE A 380 -25.64 -13.01 -24.67
CA ILE A 380 -24.50 -12.86 -25.57
C ILE A 380 -23.90 -11.48 -25.33
N CYS A 381 -22.59 -11.43 -25.11
CA CYS A 381 -21.83 -10.20 -24.90
C CYS A 381 -20.52 -10.23 -25.70
N PRO A 382 -19.84 -9.09 -25.90
CA PRO A 382 -18.51 -9.07 -26.48
C PRO A 382 -17.54 -9.95 -25.67
N GLU A 383 -16.47 -10.44 -26.29
CA GLU A 383 -15.55 -11.35 -25.59
C GLU A 383 -14.90 -10.70 -24.36
N ASN A 384 -14.72 -9.38 -24.36
CA ASN A 384 -13.97 -8.66 -23.33
C ASN A 384 -14.77 -8.36 -22.05
N SER A 385 -15.85 -9.09 -21.81
CA SER A 385 -16.92 -8.63 -20.92
C SER A 385 -17.13 -9.50 -19.68
N THR A 386 -16.19 -10.39 -19.35
CA THR A 386 -16.24 -11.18 -18.11
C THR A 386 -15.49 -10.51 -16.97
N LYS A 387 -15.84 -10.86 -15.71
CA LYS A 387 -15.13 -10.40 -14.51
C LYS A 387 -13.63 -10.65 -14.66
N ALA A 388 -13.25 -11.85 -15.09
CA ALA A 388 -11.85 -12.23 -15.29
C ALA A 388 -11.12 -11.30 -16.29
N LYS A 389 -11.70 -11.09 -17.48
CA LYS A 389 -11.07 -10.23 -18.49
C LYS A 389 -11.03 -8.76 -18.05
N ALA A 390 -12.06 -8.28 -17.38
CA ALA A 390 -12.08 -6.94 -16.79
C ALA A 390 -10.99 -6.75 -15.73
N ILE A 391 -10.75 -7.77 -14.88
CA ILE A 391 -9.68 -7.75 -13.87
C ILE A 391 -8.31 -7.67 -14.54
N VAL A 392 -8.03 -8.50 -15.56
CA VAL A 392 -6.74 -8.47 -16.29
C VAL A 392 -6.52 -7.11 -16.95
N LYS A 393 -7.57 -6.54 -17.55
CA LYS A 393 -7.52 -5.23 -18.17
C LYS A 393 -7.24 -4.13 -17.14
N LEU A 394 -7.90 -4.20 -15.98
CA LEU A 394 -7.72 -3.25 -14.90
C LEU A 394 -6.31 -3.34 -14.30
N LYS A 395 -5.80 -4.57 -14.09
CA LYS A 395 -4.40 -4.83 -13.70
C LYS A 395 -3.42 -4.11 -14.63
N ALA A 396 -3.57 -4.31 -15.94
CA ALA A 396 -2.70 -3.69 -16.94
C ALA A 396 -2.80 -2.16 -16.94
N LYS A 397 -4.01 -1.60 -16.87
CA LYS A 397 -4.24 -0.14 -16.84
C LYS A 397 -3.60 0.54 -15.64
N LEU A 398 -3.61 -0.14 -14.49
CA LEU A 398 -3.08 0.39 -13.23
C LEU A 398 -1.60 0.07 -13.03
N GLY A 399 -0.95 -0.67 -13.94
CA GLY A 399 0.44 -1.08 -13.80
C GLY A 399 0.66 -2.07 -12.65
N MET A 400 -0.36 -2.87 -12.32
CA MET A 400 -0.32 -3.88 -11.28
C MET A 400 0.37 -5.15 -11.80
N GLU A 401 1.08 -5.85 -10.92
CA GLU A 401 1.87 -7.05 -11.26
C GLU A 401 1.20 -8.32 -10.73
N ARG A 402 0.38 -8.21 -9.69
CA ARG A 402 -0.28 -9.35 -9.04
C ARG A 402 -1.78 -9.14 -8.89
N ILE A 403 -2.55 -10.22 -8.91
CA ILE A 403 -3.99 -10.27 -8.70
C ILE A 403 -4.29 -11.20 -7.52
N VAL A 404 -5.07 -10.71 -6.56
CA VAL A 404 -5.66 -11.51 -5.49
C VAL A 404 -7.18 -11.40 -5.56
N VAL A 405 -7.88 -12.52 -5.62
CA VAL A 405 -9.36 -12.54 -5.75
C VAL A 405 -10.07 -13.24 -4.59
N PHE A 406 -11.30 -12.79 -4.32
CA PHE A 406 -12.21 -13.39 -3.34
C PHE A 406 -13.57 -13.69 -3.98
N GLY A 407 -14.15 -14.85 -3.68
CA GLY A 407 -15.45 -15.26 -4.24
C GLY A 407 -16.09 -16.44 -3.51
N ASP A 408 -17.35 -16.73 -3.85
CA ASP A 408 -18.13 -17.79 -3.20
C ASP A 408 -18.80 -18.77 -4.17
N SER A 409 -19.03 -18.39 -5.43
CA SER A 409 -19.86 -19.15 -6.36
C SER A 409 -19.17 -19.56 -7.67
N VAL A 410 -19.83 -20.41 -8.46
CA VAL A 410 -19.28 -21.01 -9.70
C VAL A 410 -18.95 -19.96 -10.76
N ASN A 411 -19.70 -18.85 -10.80
CA ASN A 411 -19.45 -17.71 -11.69
C ASN A 411 -18.12 -16.99 -11.42
N ASP A 412 -17.49 -17.22 -10.26
CA ASP A 412 -16.20 -16.63 -9.89
C ASP A 412 -15.01 -17.51 -10.31
N ILE A 413 -15.24 -18.77 -10.72
CA ILE A 413 -14.18 -19.69 -11.18
C ILE A 413 -13.29 -19.05 -12.25
N PRO A 414 -13.81 -18.33 -13.27
CA PRO A 414 -12.95 -17.68 -14.24
C PRO A 414 -11.98 -16.67 -13.62
N MET A 415 -12.40 -15.88 -12.62
CA MET A 415 -11.50 -14.93 -11.97
C MET A 415 -10.50 -15.63 -11.04
N PHE A 416 -10.87 -16.76 -10.42
CA PHE A 416 -9.96 -17.59 -9.63
C PHE A 416 -8.82 -18.16 -10.49
N LYS A 417 -9.12 -18.60 -11.72
CA LYS A 417 -8.12 -19.20 -12.62
C LYS A 417 -7.05 -18.25 -13.12
N ILE A 418 -7.34 -16.95 -13.19
CA ILE A 418 -6.40 -15.93 -13.69
C ILE A 418 -5.63 -15.23 -12.57
N ALA A 419 -6.04 -15.42 -11.31
CA ALA A 419 -5.44 -14.76 -10.17
C ALA A 419 -4.16 -15.46 -9.74
N ASP A 420 -3.22 -14.70 -9.20
CA ASP A 420 -2.01 -15.25 -8.60
C ASP A 420 -2.34 -15.92 -7.27
N GLU A 421 -3.31 -15.37 -6.53
CA GLU A 421 -3.95 -16.04 -5.38
C GLU A 421 -5.46 -15.86 -5.41
N ALA A 422 -6.18 -16.92 -5.03
CA ALA A 422 -7.62 -16.91 -4.98
C ALA A 422 -8.13 -17.51 -3.67
N TYR A 423 -8.99 -16.78 -2.97
CA TYR A 423 -9.49 -17.17 -1.65
C TYR A 423 -10.99 -17.36 -1.66
N ALA A 424 -11.42 -18.58 -1.38
CA ALA A 424 -12.84 -18.89 -1.22
C ALA A 424 -13.27 -18.60 0.22
N VAL A 425 -14.36 -17.86 0.41
CA VAL A 425 -14.95 -17.65 1.75
C VAL A 425 -15.51 -18.96 2.32
N GLY A 426 -15.63 -19.05 3.64
CA GLY A 426 -16.05 -20.28 4.33
C GLY A 426 -17.37 -20.87 3.81
N ASN A 427 -18.32 -20.00 3.43
CA ASN A 427 -19.63 -20.35 2.87
C ASN A 427 -19.62 -20.67 1.36
N ALA A 428 -18.46 -20.60 0.68
CA ALA A 428 -18.35 -20.83 -0.76
C ALA A 428 -18.72 -22.26 -1.17
N LEU A 429 -19.20 -22.39 -2.40
CA LEU A 429 -19.57 -23.66 -3.02
C LEU A 429 -18.36 -24.61 -3.13
N PRO A 430 -18.55 -25.93 -2.90
CA PRO A 430 -17.48 -26.92 -3.04
C PRO A 430 -16.80 -26.90 -4.40
N GLU A 431 -17.53 -26.55 -5.46
CA GLU A 431 -17.03 -26.43 -6.82
C GLU A 431 -16.01 -25.31 -6.97
N LEU A 432 -16.25 -24.13 -6.37
CA LEU A 432 -15.31 -23.01 -6.40
C LEU A 432 -14.07 -23.29 -5.55
N LYS A 433 -14.26 -23.86 -4.35
CA LYS A 433 -13.16 -24.17 -3.39
C LYS A 433 -12.03 -24.99 -4.00
N LYS A 434 -12.31 -25.81 -5.02
CA LYS A 434 -11.29 -26.59 -5.77
C LYS A 434 -10.27 -25.74 -6.51
N TYR A 435 -10.60 -24.47 -6.79
CA TYR A 435 -9.75 -23.51 -7.50
C TYR A 435 -9.08 -22.51 -6.55
N ALA A 436 -9.37 -22.58 -5.25
CA ALA A 436 -8.85 -21.64 -4.27
C ALA A 436 -7.43 -22.01 -3.81
N THR A 437 -6.57 -21.01 -3.69
CA THR A 437 -5.28 -21.08 -2.97
C THR A 437 -5.50 -21.39 -1.50
N GLY A 438 -6.56 -20.83 -0.90
CA GLY A 438 -6.93 -21.08 0.48
C GLY A 438 -8.41 -20.80 0.74
N ILE A 439 -8.89 -21.29 1.88
CA ILE A 439 -10.24 -21.01 2.38
C ILE A 439 -10.11 -20.07 3.57
N ILE A 440 -10.81 -18.95 3.52
CA ILE A 440 -10.84 -17.94 4.58
C ILE A 440 -12.15 -18.04 5.37
N ALA A 441 -12.31 -17.21 6.42
CA ALA A 441 -13.55 -17.17 7.17
C ALA A 441 -14.75 -16.83 6.28
N SER A 442 -15.96 -17.13 6.76
CA SER A 442 -17.18 -16.88 5.97
C SER A 442 -17.48 -15.39 5.81
N ASN A 443 -18.38 -15.07 4.88
CA ASN A 443 -18.90 -13.72 4.70
C ASN A 443 -19.59 -13.17 5.97
N GLU A 444 -20.22 -14.03 6.78
CA GLU A 444 -20.81 -13.65 8.07
C GLU A 444 -19.76 -13.27 9.13
N GLU A 445 -18.53 -13.75 8.97
CA GLU A 445 -17.43 -13.57 9.90
C GLU A 445 -16.44 -12.49 9.44
N ASP A 446 -16.82 -11.69 8.43
CA ASP A 446 -16.00 -10.63 7.83
C ASP A 446 -14.69 -11.16 7.24
N GLY A 447 -14.74 -12.36 6.65
CA GLY A 447 -13.55 -13.11 6.26
C GLY A 447 -12.61 -12.40 5.29
N VAL A 448 -13.14 -11.67 4.31
CA VAL A 448 -12.32 -10.88 3.37
C VAL A 448 -11.56 -9.78 4.11
N ALA A 449 -12.23 -9.01 4.97
CA ALA A 449 -11.60 -7.92 5.70
C ALA A 449 -10.52 -8.43 6.66
N LYS A 450 -10.81 -9.50 7.41
CA LYS A 450 -9.83 -10.11 8.33
C LYS A 450 -8.64 -10.69 7.59
N PHE A 451 -8.85 -11.36 6.46
CA PHE A 451 -7.75 -11.85 5.64
C PHE A 451 -6.85 -10.71 5.16
N LEU A 452 -7.44 -9.61 4.67
CA LEU A 452 -6.68 -8.44 4.23
C LEU A 452 -5.89 -7.83 5.40
N LEU A 453 -6.50 -7.74 6.58
CA LEU A 453 -5.88 -7.20 7.79
C LEU A 453 -4.73 -8.08 8.29
N ASP A 454 -4.94 -9.38 8.43
CA ASP A 454 -3.93 -10.35 8.87
C ASP A 454 -2.75 -10.39 7.90
N GLY A 455 -3.05 -10.40 6.59
CA GLY A 455 -2.04 -10.32 5.55
C GLY A 455 -1.20 -9.04 5.67
N TYR A 456 -1.79 -7.93 6.11
CA TYR A 456 -1.08 -6.67 6.37
C TYR A 456 -0.29 -6.67 7.69
N HIS A 457 -0.78 -7.34 8.74
CA HIS A 457 -0.17 -7.37 10.07
C HIS A 457 0.90 -8.44 10.29
N MET A 458 0.89 -9.53 9.53
CA MET A 458 1.96 -10.54 9.55
C MET A 458 3.33 -9.97 9.09
N VAL A 459 3.36 -8.71 8.66
CA VAL A 459 4.54 -8.02 8.12
C VAL A 459 4.68 -6.58 8.66
N SER A 460 3.84 -6.18 9.63
CA SER A 460 3.95 -4.92 10.41
C SER A 460 4.56 -5.21 11.77
#